data_AF-A0A4P6K4D0-F1
#
_entry.id   AF-A0A4P6K4D0-F1
#
_cell.length_a   1.000
_cell.length_b   1.000
_cell.length_c   1.000
_cell.angle_alpha   90.00
_cell.angle_beta   90.00
_cell.angle_gamma   90.00
#
_symmetry.space_group_name_H-M   'P 1'
#
loop_
_entity.id
_entity.type
_entity.pdbx_description
1 polymer ?
#
loop_
_entity_poly.entity_id
_entity_poly.type
_entity_poly.pdbx_seq_one_letter_code
_entity_poly.pdbx_strand_id
1 'polypeptide(L)'
;MEESIQNQQSTLESRAEEQEEKNALVQSSTEERRDEPPEIAGSVSTRIKYTLRFTGPPSLSQLVAVAVATAVYTVLSWLTLIGLPSPFFGVSSIFIGIGFGIPFAIWFGGWAFVIAYIGNFVGAGLLTGTPFLVALPFGAADLIQLGLPMLLYRLFANRFGVSPIGKDVYTVRGFIFFLICAVIPNNVIGGLYGNFILVAGGLNKPELLVPGWFTWSISNMIVTAVIGSILLATLGPVVERFGLTIRNLFN
;
A
#
# COMPACT_ATOMS: atom_id res chain seq x y z
N MET A 1 31.73 -69.64 -32.99
CA MET A 1 31.19 -69.19 -31.67
C MET A 1 31.59 -67.75 -31.39
N GLU A 2 32.84 -67.35 -31.64
CA GLU A 2 33.30 -65.95 -31.53
C GLU A 2 32.55 -64.96 -32.45
N GLU A 3 32.29 -65.34 -33.72
CA GLU A 3 31.50 -64.51 -34.66
C GLU A 3 30.09 -64.19 -34.17
N SER A 4 29.46 -65.11 -33.41
CA SER A 4 28.12 -64.91 -32.86
C SER A 4 28.12 -63.92 -31.69
N ILE A 5 29.22 -63.81 -30.96
CA ILE A 5 29.36 -62.89 -29.82
C ILE A 5 29.63 -61.47 -30.33
N GLN A 6 30.44 -61.35 -31.38
CA GLN A 6 30.79 -60.06 -31.98
C GLN A 6 29.58 -59.39 -32.67
N ASN A 7 28.73 -60.18 -33.34
CA ASN A 7 27.47 -59.67 -33.91
C ASN A 7 26.46 -59.21 -32.84
N GLN A 8 26.42 -59.89 -31.69
CA GLN A 8 25.54 -59.46 -30.59
C GLN A 8 26.00 -58.16 -29.93
N GLN A 9 27.32 -57.96 -29.77
CA GLN A 9 27.85 -56.71 -29.22
C GLN A 9 27.61 -55.52 -30.13
N SER A 10 27.86 -55.65 -31.43
CA SER A 10 27.59 -54.57 -32.40
C SER A 10 26.12 -54.17 -32.46
N THR A 11 25.20 -55.13 -32.31
CA THR A 11 23.75 -54.86 -32.28
C THR A 11 23.30 -54.14 -31.00
N LEU A 12 24.00 -54.37 -29.88
CA LEU A 12 23.70 -53.71 -28.61
C LEU A 12 24.23 -52.26 -28.58
N GLU A 13 25.40 -52.03 -29.16
CA GLU A 13 25.98 -50.68 -29.28
C GLU A 13 25.13 -49.78 -30.18
N SER A 14 24.67 -50.28 -31.34
CA SER A 14 23.81 -49.49 -32.23
C SER A 14 22.47 -49.13 -31.57
N ARG A 15 21.93 -49.99 -30.70
CA ARG A 15 20.67 -49.73 -29.98
C ARG A 15 20.86 -48.71 -28.85
N ALA A 16 22.04 -48.67 -28.24
CA ALA A 16 22.35 -47.69 -27.20
C ALA A 16 22.46 -46.27 -27.79
N GLU A 17 23.14 -46.13 -28.92
CA GLU A 17 23.29 -44.85 -29.63
C GLU A 17 21.93 -44.31 -30.13
N GLU A 18 21.09 -45.18 -30.70
CA GLU A 18 19.74 -44.79 -31.15
C GLU A 18 18.83 -44.35 -29.99
N GLN A 19 19.00 -44.96 -28.81
CA GLN A 19 18.26 -44.60 -27.60
C GLN A 19 18.73 -43.25 -27.05
N GLU A 20 20.02 -42.96 -27.10
CA GLU A 20 20.61 -41.70 -26.63
C GLU A 20 20.20 -40.53 -27.54
N GLU A 21 20.21 -40.74 -28.86
CA GLU A 21 19.73 -39.77 -29.84
C GLU A 21 18.23 -39.48 -29.69
N LYS A 22 17.40 -40.52 -29.47
CA LYS A 22 15.98 -40.35 -29.16
C LYS A 22 15.75 -39.57 -27.87
N ASN A 23 16.53 -39.83 -26.83
CA ASN A 23 16.43 -39.10 -25.56
C ASN A 23 16.85 -37.62 -25.71
N ALA A 24 17.89 -37.34 -26.51
CA ALA A 24 18.32 -35.97 -26.81
C ALA A 24 17.28 -35.19 -27.61
N LEU A 25 16.64 -35.82 -28.60
CA LEU A 25 15.57 -35.21 -29.39
C LEU A 25 14.30 -34.93 -28.56
N VAL A 26 13.95 -35.83 -27.62
CA VAL A 26 12.83 -35.61 -26.69
C VAL A 26 13.13 -34.43 -25.76
N GLN A 27 14.35 -34.31 -25.22
CA GLN A 27 14.74 -33.16 -24.39
C GLN A 27 14.73 -31.84 -25.17
N SER A 28 15.26 -31.82 -26.40
CA SER A 28 15.26 -30.64 -27.26
C SER A 28 13.84 -30.18 -27.63
N SER A 29 12.93 -31.10 -27.91
CA SER A 29 11.54 -30.76 -28.28
C SER A 29 10.67 -30.26 -27.11
N THR A 30 11.12 -30.44 -25.86
CA THR A 30 10.37 -30.00 -24.67
C THR A 30 10.73 -28.57 -24.24
N GLU A 31 11.86 -28.01 -24.70
CA GLU A 31 12.28 -26.64 -24.36
C GLU A 31 11.62 -25.54 -25.23
N GLU A 32 11.07 -25.86 -26.40
CA GLU A 32 10.76 -24.85 -27.43
C GLU A 32 9.26 -24.49 -27.61
N ARG A 33 8.35 -25.00 -26.77
CA ARG A 33 6.95 -24.52 -26.71
C ARG A 33 6.53 -24.13 -25.30
N ARG A 34 7.05 -23.00 -24.83
CA ARG A 34 6.35 -22.18 -23.83
C ARG A 34 5.60 -21.06 -24.54
N ASP A 35 4.52 -21.45 -25.21
CA ASP A 35 3.50 -20.51 -25.71
C ASP A 35 2.63 -19.97 -24.56
N GLU A 36 2.83 -20.47 -23.34
CA GLU A 36 2.27 -19.87 -22.14
C GLU A 36 3.10 -18.63 -21.77
N PRO A 37 2.46 -17.45 -21.63
CA PRO A 37 3.10 -16.32 -20.99
C PRO A 37 3.69 -16.79 -19.66
N PRO A 38 4.91 -16.33 -19.27
CA PRO A 38 5.48 -16.70 -17.98
C PRO A 38 4.41 -16.49 -16.91
N GLU A 39 4.20 -17.50 -16.07
CA GLU A 39 3.25 -17.42 -14.95
C GLU A 39 3.39 -16.04 -14.31
N ILE A 40 2.31 -15.27 -14.29
CA ILE A 40 2.31 -13.98 -13.60
C ILE A 40 2.67 -14.31 -12.16
N ALA A 41 3.88 -13.95 -11.75
CA ALA A 41 4.42 -14.14 -10.41
C ALA A 41 3.64 -13.29 -9.40
N GLY A 42 2.38 -13.63 -9.17
CA GLY A 42 1.46 -12.97 -8.25
C GLY A 42 1.43 -13.62 -6.87
N SER A 43 1.93 -14.84 -6.70
CA SER A 43 1.72 -15.63 -5.47
C SER A 43 2.92 -15.68 -4.51
N VAL A 44 4.15 -15.32 -4.94
CA VAL A 44 5.36 -15.50 -4.11
C VAL A 44 5.57 -14.39 -3.05
N SER A 45 4.85 -13.25 -3.11
CA SER A 45 5.05 -12.15 -2.14
C SER A 45 4.37 -12.33 -0.77
N THR A 46 3.68 -13.46 -0.53
CA THR A 46 3.24 -13.83 0.84
C THR A 46 4.40 -14.22 1.78
N ARG A 47 5.67 -14.29 1.31
CA ARG A 47 6.81 -14.60 2.18
C ARG A 47 7.37 -13.40 2.96
N ILE A 48 7.10 -12.16 2.55
CA ILE A 48 7.67 -10.99 3.23
C ILE A 48 6.78 -10.65 4.43
N LYS A 49 7.32 -10.86 5.64
CA LYS A 49 6.61 -10.58 6.88
C LYS A 49 6.78 -9.11 7.26
N TYR A 50 5.67 -8.38 7.26
CA TYR A 50 5.61 -7.02 7.80
C TYR A 50 5.19 -7.05 9.27
N THR A 51 5.87 -6.29 10.13
CA THR A 51 5.65 -6.31 11.60
C THR A 51 5.77 -4.92 12.23
N LEU A 52 5.55 -4.84 13.55
CA LEU A 52 5.79 -3.63 14.36
C LEU A 52 7.10 -3.71 15.17
N ARG A 53 8.01 -4.61 14.83
CA ARG A 53 9.28 -4.76 15.56
C ARG A 53 10.20 -3.56 15.31
N PHE A 54 11.06 -3.25 16.25
CA PHE A 54 12.19 -2.36 16.00
C PHE A 54 13.40 -3.20 15.60
N THR A 55 13.93 -2.98 14.40
CA THR A 55 15.03 -3.78 13.84
C THR A 55 16.20 -2.93 13.34
N GLY A 56 16.10 -1.60 13.43
CA GLY A 56 17.14 -0.65 13.02
C GLY A 56 16.58 0.58 12.33
N PRO A 57 17.45 1.48 11.84
CA PRO A 57 17.05 2.60 11.01
C PRO A 57 16.74 2.16 9.57
N PRO A 58 15.90 2.91 8.84
CA PRO A 58 15.64 2.66 7.41
C PRO A 58 16.89 2.90 6.56
N SER A 59 16.93 2.26 5.38
CA SER A 59 17.93 2.55 4.36
C SER A 59 17.77 3.96 3.79
N LEU A 60 18.81 4.47 3.11
CA LEU A 60 18.74 5.77 2.46
C LEU A 60 17.63 5.84 1.41
N SER A 61 17.43 4.79 0.60
CA SER A 61 16.38 4.78 -0.42
C SER A 61 14.98 4.80 0.21
N GLN A 62 14.78 4.11 1.33
CA GLN A 62 13.55 4.14 2.10
C GLN A 62 13.29 5.53 2.71
N LEU A 63 14.31 6.19 3.26
CA LEU A 63 14.19 7.56 3.78
C LEU A 63 13.81 8.56 2.67
N VAL A 64 14.43 8.45 1.49
CA VAL A 64 14.09 9.28 0.34
C VAL A 64 12.63 9.03 -0.08
N ALA A 65 12.19 7.78 -0.13
CA ALA A 65 10.80 7.44 -0.46
C ALA A 65 9.82 8.02 0.56
N VAL A 66 10.11 7.94 1.86
CA VAL A 66 9.30 8.55 2.93
C VAL A 66 9.26 10.08 2.81
N ALA A 67 10.39 10.72 2.52
CA ALA A 67 10.46 12.16 2.34
C ALA A 67 9.63 12.64 1.14
N VAL A 68 9.72 11.93 0.01
CA VAL A 68 8.90 12.19 -1.18
C VAL A 68 7.43 11.97 -0.88
N ALA A 69 7.06 10.88 -0.21
CA ALA A 69 5.68 10.61 0.17
C ALA A 69 5.11 11.68 1.11
N THR A 70 5.92 12.16 2.06
CA THR A 70 5.57 13.27 2.96
C THR A 70 5.32 14.55 2.17
N ALA A 71 6.22 14.90 1.24
CA ALA A 71 6.08 16.09 0.40
C ALA A 71 4.84 16.01 -0.49
N VAL A 72 4.64 14.88 -1.17
CA VAL A 72 3.45 14.64 -2.01
C VAL A 72 2.17 14.75 -1.18
N TYR A 73 2.11 14.09 -0.02
CA TYR A 73 0.93 14.16 0.84
C TYR A 73 0.67 15.59 1.33
N THR A 74 1.71 16.31 1.75
CA THR A 74 1.61 17.71 2.19
C THR A 74 1.07 18.63 1.09
N VAL A 75 1.62 18.54 -0.12
CA VAL A 75 1.20 19.36 -1.25
C VAL A 75 -0.23 19.01 -1.67
N LEU A 76 -0.58 17.73 -1.75
CA LEU A 76 -1.94 17.32 -2.07
C LEU A 76 -2.91 17.81 -1.00
N SER A 77 -2.64 17.61 0.28
CA SER A 77 -3.47 18.11 1.38
C SER A 77 -3.73 19.61 1.26
N TRP A 78 -2.68 20.41 1.01
CA TRP A 78 -2.82 21.85 0.79
C TRP A 78 -3.68 22.18 -0.45
N LEU A 79 -3.30 21.67 -1.62
CA LEU A 79 -3.97 21.95 -2.89
C LEU A 79 -5.44 21.55 -2.87
N THR A 80 -5.76 20.47 -2.17
CA THR A 80 -7.14 19.99 -2.14
C THR A 80 -8.05 20.88 -1.30
N LEU A 81 -7.56 21.45 -0.20
CA LEU A 81 -8.35 22.38 0.61
C LEU A 81 -8.62 23.69 -0.12
N ILE A 82 -7.63 24.22 -0.83
CA ILE A 82 -7.78 25.49 -1.55
C ILE A 82 -8.52 25.32 -2.89
N GLY A 83 -8.33 24.19 -3.57
CA GLY A 83 -8.88 23.94 -4.90
C GLY A 83 -10.28 23.33 -4.88
N LEU A 84 -10.61 22.57 -3.82
CA LEU A 84 -11.89 21.88 -3.67
C LEU A 84 -12.49 22.21 -2.28
N PRO A 85 -12.76 23.49 -1.99
CA PRO A 85 -13.27 23.88 -0.68
C PRO A 85 -14.67 23.29 -0.43
N SER A 86 -15.01 23.11 0.83
CA SER A 86 -16.39 22.89 1.28
C SER A 86 -16.91 24.12 2.03
N PRO A 87 -18.21 24.18 2.36
CA PRO A 87 -18.75 25.22 3.23
C PRO A 87 -18.19 25.21 4.67
N PHE A 88 -17.43 24.17 5.06
CA PHE A 88 -16.87 24.01 6.39
C PHE A 88 -15.37 24.32 6.36
N PHE A 89 -14.93 25.25 7.21
CA PHE A 89 -13.52 25.64 7.26
C PHE A 89 -12.65 24.42 7.57
N GLY A 90 -11.52 24.26 6.86
CA GLY A 90 -10.59 23.14 7.08
C GLY A 90 -11.11 21.78 6.59
N VAL A 91 -12.23 21.74 5.87
CA VAL A 91 -12.78 20.51 5.27
C VAL A 91 -12.90 20.70 3.76
N SER A 92 -12.39 19.76 2.98
CA SER A 92 -12.54 19.74 1.52
C SER A 92 -13.78 18.94 1.11
N SER A 93 -14.39 19.33 -0.01
CA SER A 93 -15.49 18.56 -0.61
C SER A 93 -15.01 17.19 -1.12
N ILE A 94 -13.77 17.13 -1.64
CA ILE A 94 -13.13 15.90 -2.15
C ILE A 94 -11.66 15.94 -1.73
N PHE A 95 -11.30 15.27 -0.63
CA PHE A 95 -9.92 15.32 -0.13
C PHE A 95 -9.00 14.28 -0.81
N ILE A 96 -8.51 14.56 -2.02
CA ILE A 96 -7.61 13.71 -2.82
C ILE A 96 -6.40 13.19 -2.02
N GLY A 97 -5.82 14.02 -1.15
CA GLY A 97 -4.64 13.66 -0.36
C GLY A 97 -4.77 12.31 0.35
N ILE A 98 -5.92 12.03 0.99
CA ILE A 98 -6.12 10.79 1.78
C ILE A 98 -6.00 9.53 0.93
N GLY A 99 -6.37 9.61 -0.35
CA GLY A 99 -6.23 8.50 -1.30
C GLY A 99 -4.78 8.07 -1.52
N PHE A 100 -3.82 8.99 -1.33
CA PHE A 100 -2.39 8.72 -1.35
C PHE A 100 -1.82 8.42 0.03
N GLY A 101 -2.29 9.16 1.04
CA GLY A 101 -1.81 9.02 2.43
C GLY A 101 -2.00 7.62 2.98
N ILE A 102 -3.15 6.99 2.72
CA ILE A 102 -3.45 5.64 3.22
C ILE A 102 -2.50 4.57 2.63
N PRO A 103 -2.31 4.46 1.29
CA PRO A 103 -1.28 3.60 0.72
C PRO A 103 0.12 3.88 1.28
N PHE A 104 0.53 5.15 1.37
CA PHE A 104 1.83 5.51 1.92
C PHE A 104 2.00 5.01 3.36
N ALA A 105 0.97 5.16 4.19
CA ALA A 105 0.99 4.68 5.56
C ALA A 105 1.16 3.15 5.64
N ILE A 106 0.44 2.41 4.80
CA ILE A 106 0.53 0.95 4.72
C ILE A 106 1.93 0.49 4.25
N TRP A 107 2.56 1.22 3.34
CA TRP A 107 3.88 0.89 2.79
C TRP A 107 5.04 1.24 3.74
N PHE A 108 4.94 2.38 4.43
CA PHE A 108 6.07 2.94 5.18
C PHE A 108 6.02 2.73 6.70
N GLY A 109 5.05 1.95 7.21
CA GLY A 109 5.06 1.51 8.62
C GLY A 109 4.97 2.70 9.59
N GLY A 110 5.80 2.73 10.62
CA GLY A 110 5.82 3.81 11.63
C GLY A 110 6.07 5.21 11.07
N TRP A 111 6.68 5.33 9.88
CA TRP A 111 6.82 6.61 9.18
C TRP A 111 5.49 7.20 8.71
N ALA A 112 4.41 6.41 8.71
CA ALA A 112 3.04 6.88 8.53
C ALA A 112 2.71 8.05 9.45
N PHE A 113 3.17 8.03 10.71
CA PHE A 113 2.88 9.11 11.67
C PHE A 113 3.58 10.42 11.28
N VAL A 114 4.78 10.36 10.70
CA VAL A 114 5.50 11.53 10.21
C VAL A 114 4.81 12.12 8.98
N ILE A 115 4.50 11.25 8.00
CA ILE A 115 3.78 11.63 6.78
C ILE A 115 2.45 12.29 7.14
N ALA A 116 1.69 11.64 8.01
CA ALA A 116 0.39 12.08 8.49
C ALA A 116 0.47 13.44 9.19
N TYR A 117 1.33 13.56 10.20
CA TYR A 117 1.39 14.78 11.00
C TYR A 117 1.84 15.96 10.16
N ILE A 118 2.94 15.82 9.41
CA ILE A 118 3.47 16.91 8.59
C ILE A 118 2.47 17.28 7.50
N GLY A 119 1.91 16.29 6.79
CA GLY A 119 0.99 16.57 5.70
C GLY A 119 -0.30 17.27 6.15
N ASN A 120 -0.82 16.93 7.32
CA ASN A 120 -2.01 17.59 7.83
C ASN A 120 -1.69 18.91 8.53
N PHE A 121 -0.71 18.93 9.43
CA PHE A 121 -0.31 20.13 10.17
C PHE A 121 0.14 21.24 9.23
N VAL A 122 1.07 20.93 8.32
CA VAL A 122 1.61 21.91 7.38
C VAL A 122 0.67 22.09 6.20
N GLY A 123 0.30 21.00 5.52
CA GLY A 123 -0.46 21.05 4.26
C GLY A 123 -1.88 21.54 4.46
N ALA A 124 -2.70 20.78 5.19
CA ALA A 124 -4.10 21.14 5.41
C ALA A 124 -4.31 22.20 6.52
N GLY A 125 -3.32 22.41 7.40
CA GLY A 125 -3.37 23.36 8.51
C GLY A 125 -2.74 24.71 8.20
N LEU A 126 -1.42 24.81 8.35
CA LEU A 126 -0.71 26.11 8.25
C LEU A 126 -0.84 26.76 6.87
N LEU A 127 -0.66 25.99 5.80
CA LEU A 127 -0.72 26.52 4.43
C LEU A 127 -2.13 26.92 3.97
N THR A 128 -3.16 26.53 4.71
CA THR A 128 -4.57 26.93 4.48
C THR A 128 -5.00 28.11 5.36
N GLY A 129 -4.09 28.64 6.19
CA GLY A 129 -4.38 29.77 7.08
C GLY A 129 -4.98 29.38 8.44
N THR A 130 -4.96 28.09 8.81
CA THR A 130 -5.37 27.67 10.15
C THR A 130 -4.40 28.25 11.20
N PRO A 131 -4.88 28.93 12.25
CA PRO A 131 -4.02 29.46 13.31
C PRO A 131 -3.15 28.36 13.93
N PHE A 132 -1.88 28.67 14.20
CA PHE A 132 -0.88 27.70 14.66
C PHE A 132 -1.36 26.82 15.83
N LEU A 133 -1.98 27.42 16.85
CA LEU A 133 -2.47 26.71 18.03
C LEU A 133 -3.63 25.75 17.75
N VAL A 134 -4.40 25.98 16.68
CA VAL A 134 -5.46 25.07 16.22
C VAL A 134 -4.88 24.03 15.25
N ALA A 135 -3.96 24.44 14.39
CA ALA A 135 -3.28 23.55 13.44
C ALA A 135 -2.53 22.42 14.15
N LEU A 136 -1.89 22.71 15.29
CA LEU A 136 -1.07 21.74 16.03
C LEU A 136 -1.86 20.49 16.48
N PRO A 137 -3.00 20.60 17.19
CA PRO A 137 -3.86 19.45 17.46
C PRO A 137 -4.61 18.98 16.20
N PHE A 138 -4.95 19.86 15.26
CA PHE A 138 -5.63 19.45 14.02
C PHE A 138 -4.78 18.46 13.23
N GLY A 139 -3.46 18.65 13.18
CA GLY A 139 -2.48 17.73 12.59
C GLY A 139 -2.60 16.28 13.08
N ALA A 140 -3.07 16.08 14.31
CA ALA A 140 -3.26 14.73 14.88
C ALA A 140 -4.45 13.96 14.27
N ALA A 141 -5.36 14.62 13.55
CA ALA A 141 -6.46 13.93 12.85
C ALA A 141 -5.90 12.85 11.89
N ASP A 142 -4.82 13.16 11.18
CA ASP A 142 -4.23 12.22 10.23
C ASP A 142 -3.36 11.17 10.89
N LEU A 143 -2.89 11.39 12.12
CA LEU A 143 -2.27 10.31 12.90
C LEU A 143 -3.27 9.17 13.09
N ILE A 144 -4.54 9.50 13.28
CA ILE A 144 -5.63 8.52 13.33
C ILE A 144 -5.91 7.98 11.92
N GLN A 145 -6.10 8.86 10.93
CA GLN A 145 -6.53 8.45 9.59
C GLN A 145 -5.52 7.53 8.90
N LEU A 146 -4.21 7.77 9.05
CA LEU A 146 -3.14 7.01 8.40
C LEU A 146 -2.51 5.98 9.35
N GLY A 147 -2.33 6.31 10.62
CA GLY A 147 -1.74 5.42 11.60
C GLY A 147 -2.59 4.18 11.87
N LEU A 148 -3.92 4.32 11.94
CA LEU A 148 -4.82 3.19 12.18
C LEU A 148 -4.74 2.13 11.05
N PRO A 149 -4.88 2.47 9.75
CA PRO A 149 -4.69 1.52 8.66
C PRO A 149 -3.34 0.81 8.71
N MET A 150 -2.26 1.55 8.96
CA MET A 150 -0.93 0.98 9.06
C MET A 150 -0.86 -0.08 10.16
N LEU A 151 -1.35 0.25 11.37
CA LEU A 151 -1.39 -0.69 12.49
C LEU A 151 -2.24 -1.92 12.16
N LEU A 152 -3.45 -1.72 11.62
CA LEU A 152 -4.37 -2.81 11.32
C LEU A 152 -3.81 -3.75 10.23
N TYR A 153 -3.18 -3.22 9.19
CA TYR A 153 -2.52 -4.03 8.17
C TYR A 153 -1.33 -4.81 8.73
N ARG A 154 -0.48 -4.18 9.56
CA ARG A 154 0.68 -4.85 10.18
C ARG A 154 0.27 -5.94 11.17
N LEU A 155 -0.83 -5.74 11.89
CA LEU A 155 -1.30 -6.67 12.94
C LEU A 155 -2.15 -7.81 12.39
N PHE A 156 -3.02 -7.53 11.42
CA PHE A 156 -4.10 -8.45 11.05
C PHE A 156 -3.99 -9.03 9.64
N ALA A 157 -3.33 -8.37 8.68
CA ALA A 157 -3.35 -8.82 7.28
C ALA A 157 -2.95 -10.29 7.09
N ASN A 158 -1.84 -10.71 7.72
CA ASN A 158 -1.36 -12.10 7.65
C ASN A 158 -2.35 -13.10 8.27
N ARG A 159 -3.02 -12.74 9.38
CA ARG A 159 -4.02 -13.59 10.04
C ARG A 159 -5.23 -13.80 9.14
N PHE A 160 -5.58 -12.77 8.39
CA PHE A 160 -6.64 -12.82 7.39
C PHE A 160 -6.11 -13.16 6.01
N GLY A 161 -4.91 -13.75 5.86
CA GLY A 161 -4.40 -14.24 4.57
C GLY A 161 -4.49 -13.23 3.42
N VAL A 162 -4.36 -11.93 3.71
CA VAL A 162 -4.32 -10.84 2.74
C VAL A 162 -2.94 -10.18 2.76
N SER A 163 -2.62 -9.40 1.72
CA SER A 163 -1.32 -8.75 1.64
C SER A 163 -1.16 -7.67 2.72
N PRO A 164 -0.06 -7.69 3.50
CA PRO A 164 0.23 -6.62 4.46
C PRO A 164 0.54 -5.26 3.84
N ILE A 165 0.69 -5.20 2.51
CA ILE A 165 0.84 -3.95 1.75
C ILE A 165 -0.35 -3.67 0.83
N GLY A 166 -1.43 -4.46 0.93
CA GLY A 166 -2.69 -4.23 0.20
C GLY A 166 -2.67 -4.50 -1.30
N LYS A 167 -1.62 -5.14 -1.85
CA LYS A 167 -1.53 -5.41 -3.31
C LYS A 167 -2.67 -6.29 -3.86
N ASP A 168 -3.35 -7.02 -2.99
CA ASP A 168 -4.48 -7.91 -3.29
C ASP A 168 -5.84 -7.23 -3.07
N VAL A 169 -5.89 -5.90 -2.99
CA VAL A 169 -7.11 -5.12 -2.72
C VAL A 169 -8.24 -5.36 -3.70
N TYR A 170 -7.98 -5.80 -4.94
CA TYR A 170 -9.04 -6.16 -5.90
C TYR A 170 -9.55 -7.61 -5.80
N THR A 171 -8.99 -8.41 -4.88
CA THR A 171 -9.65 -9.66 -4.48
C THR A 171 -10.81 -9.32 -3.54
N VAL A 172 -11.89 -10.13 -3.53
CA VAL A 172 -13.04 -9.90 -2.63
C VAL A 172 -12.59 -9.80 -1.17
N ARG A 173 -11.69 -10.69 -0.75
CA ARG A 173 -11.15 -10.73 0.61
C ARG A 173 -10.29 -9.49 0.92
N GLY A 174 -9.38 -9.13 0.01
CA GLY A 174 -8.53 -7.96 0.15
C GLY A 174 -9.32 -6.65 0.16
N PHE A 175 -10.36 -6.54 -0.68
CA PHE A 175 -11.22 -5.36 -0.73
C PHE A 175 -12.02 -5.18 0.56
N ILE A 176 -12.65 -6.25 1.06
CA ILE A 176 -13.39 -6.23 2.33
C ILE A 176 -12.44 -5.85 3.48
N PHE A 177 -11.24 -6.44 3.52
CA PHE A 177 -10.23 -6.10 4.53
C PHE A 177 -9.80 -4.63 4.42
N PHE A 178 -9.59 -4.13 3.21
CA PHE A 178 -9.28 -2.72 2.96
C PHE A 178 -10.39 -1.78 3.46
N LEU A 179 -11.66 -2.09 3.17
CA LEU A 179 -12.78 -1.29 3.65
C LEU A 179 -12.82 -1.20 5.18
N ILE A 180 -12.68 -2.35 5.85
CA ILE A 180 -12.80 -2.46 7.31
C ILE A 180 -11.57 -1.89 8.02
N CYS A 181 -10.37 -2.00 7.44
CA CYS A 181 -9.14 -1.61 8.13
C CYS A 181 -8.59 -0.25 7.69
N ALA A 182 -8.91 0.24 6.50
CA ALA A 182 -8.25 1.40 5.92
C ALA A 182 -9.20 2.46 5.33
N VAL A 183 -10.49 2.15 5.17
CA VAL A 183 -11.47 3.10 4.63
C VAL A 183 -12.45 3.58 5.69
N ILE A 184 -13.12 2.70 6.42
CA ILE A 184 -14.26 3.12 7.24
C ILE A 184 -13.81 3.69 8.60
N PRO A 185 -13.16 2.92 9.50
CA PRO A 185 -13.02 3.36 10.89
C PRO A 185 -12.10 4.57 11.03
N ASN A 186 -11.03 4.61 10.26
CA ASN A 186 -10.04 5.67 10.29
C ASN A 186 -10.63 7.00 9.80
N ASN A 187 -11.44 7.00 8.74
CA ASN A 187 -12.11 8.21 8.26
C ASN A 187 -13.23 8.67 9.19
N VAL A 188 -13.98 7.74 9.79
CA VAL A 188 -14.99 8.05 10.81
C VAL A 188 -14.36 8.74 12.02
N ILE A 189 -13.34 8.12 12.61
CA ILE A 189 -12.74 8.58 13.87
C ILE A 189 -11.87 9.82 13.63
N GLY A 190 -11.04 9.80 12.59
CA GLY A 190 -10.17 10.91 12.24
C GLY A 190 -10.94 12.14 11.78
N GLY A 191 -12.00 11.95 10.97
CA GLY A 191 -12.88 13.04 10.56
C GLY A 191 -13.63 13.66 11.74
N LEU A 192 -14.08 12.84 12.72
CA LEU A 192 -14.74 13.34 13.92
C LEU A 192 -13.78 14.16 14.77
N TYR A 193 -12.58 13.63 15.00
CA TYR A 193 -11.53 14.32 15.75
C TYR A 193 -11.16 15.66 15.09
N GLY A 194 -10.89 15.65 13.77
CA GLY A 194 -10.54 16.86 13.02
C GLY A 194 -11.61 17.94 13.12
N ASN A 195 -12.89 17.58 12.89
CA ASN A 195 -13.99 18.53 13.01
C ASN A 195 -14.20 19.03 14.44
N PHE A 196 -14.01 18.16 15.45
CA PHE A 196 -14.06 18.57 16.84
C PHE A 196 -12.99 19.64 17.15
N ILE A 197 -11.75 19.45 16.68
CA ILE A 197 -10.68 20.45 16.87
C ILE A 197 -11.02 21.78 16.19
N LEU A 198 -11.59 21.74 14.98
CA LEU A 198 -11.99 22.96 14.25
C LEU A 198 -13.09 23.74 14.97
N VAL A 199 -14.07 23.04 15.58
CA VAL A 199 -15.11 23.66 16.40
C VAL A 199 -14.54 24.17 17.73
N ALA A 200 -13.73 23.37 18.42
CA ALA A 200 -13.12 23.76 19.68
C ALA A 200 -12.15 24.95 19.53
N GLY A 201 -11.49 25.06 18.37
CA GLY A 201 -10.66 26.19 17.99
C GLY A 201 -11.43 27.44 17.52
N GLY A 202 -12.76 27.40 17.50
CA GLY A 202 -13.61 28.52 17.09
C GLY A 202 -13.63 28.81 15.58
N LEU A 203 -13.09 27.91 14.76
CA LEU A 203 -13.03 28.09 13.30
C LEU A 203 -14.34 27.67 12.60
N ASN A 204 -15.06 26.73 13.20
CA ASN A 204 -16.40 26.34 12.79
C ASN A 204 -17.37 26.50 13.97
N LYS A 205 -18.64 26.80 13.68
CA LYS A 205 -19.67 26.84 14.71
C LYS A 205 -20.05 25.43 15.17
N PRO A 206 -20.49 25.21 16.43
CA PRO A 206 -20.83 23.88 16.94
C PRO A 206 -21.88 23.12 16.13
N GLU A 207 -22.87 23.81 15.55
CA GLU A 207 -23.89 23.21 14.69
C GLU A 207 -23.33 22.62 13.39
N LEU A 208 -22.11 23.02 12.99
CA LEU A 208 -21.42 22.50 11.80
C LEU A 208 -20.63 21.21 12.08
N LEU A 209 -20.50 20.78 13.34
CA LEU A 209 -19.73 19.59 13.71
C LEU A 209 -20.20 18.35 12.95
N VAL A 210 -21.50 18.07 12.99
CA VAL A 210 -22.07 16.85 12.38
C VAL A 210 -22.06 16.93 10.85
N PRO A 211 -22.54 18.01 10.20
CA PRO A 211 -22.46 18.13 8.74
C PRO A 211 -21.03 18.12 8.19
N GLY A 212 -20.09 18.79 8.86
CA GLY A 212 -18.68 18.83 8.49
C GLY A 212 -18.01 17.46 8.64
N TRP A 213 -18.30 16.75 9.74
CA TRP A 213 -17.84 15.38 9.96
C TRP A 213 -18.37 14.39 8.90
N PHE A 214 -19.66 14.45 8.57
CA PHE A 214 -20.23 13.61 7.52
C PHE A 214 -19.60 13.90 6.16
N THR A 215 -19.45 15.17 5.81
CA THR A 215 -18.83 15.60 4.54
C THR A 215 -17.40 15.09 4.45
N TRP A 216 -16.58 15.33 5.48
CA TRP A 216 -15.21 14.82 5.56
C TRP A 216 -15.17 13.30 5.42
N SER A 217 -15.94 12.59 6.25
CA SER A 217 -15.84 11.14 6.37
C SER A 217 -16.24 10.44 5.06
N ILE A 218 -17.38 10.82 4.48
CA ILE A 218 -17.88 10.20 3.25
C ILE A 218 -16.98 10.53 2.06
N SER A 219 -16.55 11.78 1.96
CA SER A 219 -15.62 12.21 0.92
C SER A 219 -14.33 11.40 0.95
N ASN A 220 -13.71 11.29 2.12
CA ASN A 220 -12.46 10.54 2.27
C ASN A 220 -12.67 9.05 2.04
N MET A 221 -13.80 8.47 2.44
CA MET A 221 -14.10 7.06 2.17
C MET A 221 -14.16 6.79 0.67
N ILE A 222 -14.84 7.64 -0.10
CA ILE A 222 -14.94 7.51 -1.57
C ILE A 222 -13.55 7.63 -2.19
N VAL A 223 -12.82 8.69 -1.85
CA VAL A 223 -11.48 8.94 -2.39
C VAL A 223 -10.53 7.79 -2.05
N THR A 224 -10.53 7.30 -0.81
CA THR A 224 -9.68 6.19 -0.37
C THR A 224 -10.08 4.89 -1.07
N ALA A 225 -11.38 4.60 -1.18
CA ALA A 225 -11.86 3.40 -1.86
C ALA A 225 -11.45 3.37 -3.33
N VAL A 226 -11.47 4.51 -4.01
CA VAL A 226 -11.12 4.63 -5.44
C VAL A 226 -9.61 4.76 -5.64
N ILE A 227 -9.01 5.87 -5.19
CA ILE A 227 -7.59 6.15 -5.43
C ILE A 227 -6.71 5.18 -4.65
N GLY A 228 -7.04 4.93 -3.38
CA GLY A 228 -6.26 4.05 -2.52
C GLY A 228 -6.21 2.61 -3.06
N SER A 229 -7.33 2.06 -3.54
CA SER A 229 -7.31 0.72 -4.13
C SER A 229 -6.47 0.65 -5.41
N ILE A 230 -6.56 1.65 -6.28
CA ILE A 230 -5.74 1.73 -7.51
C ILE A 230 -4.25 1.74 -7.15
N LEU A 231 -3.83 2.62 -6.23
CA LEU A 231 -2.42 2.76 -5.84
C LEU A 231 -1.89 1.49 -5.17
N LEU A 232 -2.66 0.89 -4.25
CA LEU A 232 -2.27 -0.35 -3.58
C LEU A 232 -2.07 -1.50 -4.57
N ALA A 233 -2.97 -1.67 -5.54
CA ALA A 233 -2.88 -2.73 -6.54
C ALA A 233 -1.75 -2.51 -7.55
N THR A 234 -1.56 -1.27 -8.01
CA THR A 234 -0.64 -0.96 -9.12
C THR A 234 0.78 -0.65 -8.65
N LEU A 235 0.93 0.23 -7.66
CA LEU A 235 2.23 0.68 -7.16
C LEU A 235 2.74 -0.19 -6.01
N GLY A 236 1.86 -0.85 -5.25
CA GLY A 236 2.24 -1.76 -4.16
C GLY A 236 3.30 -2.80 -4.57
N PRO A 237 3.10 -3.57 -5.66
CA PRO A 237 4.09 -4.50 -6.16
C PRO A 237 5.41 -3.83 -6.57
N VAL A 238 5.34 -2.61 -7.12
CA VAL A 238 6.50 -1.85 -7.58
C VAL A 238 7.36 -1.43 -6.38
N VAL A 239 6.76 -0.78 -5.38
CA VAL A 239 7.49 -0.30 -4.19
C VAL A 239 8.07 -1.45 -3.37
N GLU A 240 7.39 -2.60 -3.30
CA GLU A 240 7.90 -3.81 -2.64
C GLU A 240 9.08 -4.41 -3.41
N ARG A 241 8.98 -4.52 -4.75
CA ARG A 241 10.05 -5.05 -5.61
C ARG A 241 11.34 -4.25 -5.52
N PHE A 242 11.24 -2.93 -5.44
CA PHE A 242 12.39 -2.04 -5.28
C PHE A 242 12.89 -1.92 -3.84
N GLY A 243 12.26 -2.62 -2.88
CA GLY A 243 12.67 -2.59 -1.47
C GLY A 243 12.43 -1.24 -0.78
N LEU A 244 11.49 -0.45 -1.29
CA LEU A 244 11.18 0.89 -0.76
C LEU A 244 10.19 0.85 0.42
N THR A 245 9.47 -0.25 0.58
CA THR A 245 8.58 -0.49 1.72
C THR A 245 9.37 -0.65 3.02
N ILE A 246 8.81 -0.18 4.13
CA ILE A 246 9.35 -0.39 5.48
C ILE A 246 8.72 -1.65 6.06
N ARG A 247 9.54 -2.67 6.36
CA ARG A 247 9.01 -4.00 6.74
C ARG A 247 8.59 -4.05 8.19
N ASN A 248 9.36 -3.43 9.07
CA ASN A 248 9.07 -3.39 10.50
C ASN A 248 8.52 -2.01 10.90
N LEU A 249 8.69 -1.58 12.15
CA LEU A 249 8.19 -0.28 12.58
C LEU A 249 8.92 0.87 11.90
N PHE A 250 10.24 0.81 11.75
CA PHE A 250 11.03 1.88 11.13
C PHE A 250 12.05 1.43 10.07
N ASN A 251 12.21 0.11 9.83
CA ASN A 251 13.11 -0.49 8.83
C ASN A 251 12.47 -1.72 8.16
#